data_AF-A0A6J1SVY7-F1
#
_entry.id   AF-A0A6J1SVY7-F1
#
_cell.length_a   1.000
_cell.length_b   1.000
_cell.length_c   1.000
_cell.angle_alpha   90.00
_cell.angle_beta   90.00
_cell.angle_gamma   90.00
#
_symmetry.space_group_name_H-M   'P 1'
#
loop_
_entity.id
_entity.type
_entity.pdbx_description
1 polymer ?
#
loop_
_entity_poly.entity_id
_entity_poly.type
_entity_poly.pdbx_seq_one_letter_code
_entity_poly.pdbx_strand_id
1 'polypeptide(L)' 'MQCKVCDEEFDREVRAPKIVPCGHTVCLRCLQGGSETKCPTCNKVFDAAPASLLSNLTLLENLEQQGEAR' A
#
# COMPACT_ATOMS: atom_id res chain seq x y z
N MET A 1 -5.07 4.77 -9.66
CA MET A 1 -3.94 5.12 -8.75
C MET A 1 -3.12 3.87 -8.45
N GLN A 2 -1.80 3.88 -8.66
CA GLN A 2 -0.96 2.66 -8.71
C GLN A 2 0.13 2.61 -7.63
N CYS A 3 0.54 1.41 -7.24
CA CYS A 3 1.64 1.17 -6.33
C CYS A 3 2.99 1.43 -7.00
N LYS A 4 3.84 2.28 -6.41
CA LYS A 4 5.18 2.60 -6.94
C LYS A 4 6.19 1.44 -6.92
N VAL A 5 5.82 0.28 -6.36
CA VAL A 5 6.72 -0.88 -6.23
C VAL A 5 6.45 -1.93 -7.30
N CYS A 6 5.19 -2.15 -7.66
CA CYS A 6 4.79 -3.15 -8.65
C CYS A 6 4.02 -2.59 -9.83
N ASP A 7 3.79 -1.26 -9.87
CA ASP A 7 3.05 -0.52 -10.90
C ASP A 7 1.58 -0.97 -11.12
N GLU A 8 1.05 -1.78 -10.21
CA GLU A 8 -0.34 -2.27 -10.22
C GLU A 8 -1.28 -1.31 -9.49
N GLU A 9 -2.56 -1.30 -9.90
CA GLU A 9 -3.61 -0.54 -9.23
C GLU A 9 -3.85 -1.05 -7.81
N PHE A 10 -4.06 -0.12 -6.87
CA PHE A 10 -4.44 -0.49 -5.51
C PHE A 10 -5.89 -1.00 -5.49
N ASP A 11 -6.18 -1.91 -4.58
CA ASP A 11 -7.53 -2.44 -4.34
C ASP A 11 -7.77 -2.59 -2.84
N ARG A 12 -8.99 -2.96 -2.43
CA ARG A 12 -9.36 -3.06 -1.00
C ARG A 12 -8.85 -4.34 -0.33
N GLU A 13 -8.38 -5.33 -1.09
CA GLU A 13 -8.15 -6.69 -0.60
C GLU A 13 -6.66 -7.06 -0.65
N VAL A 14 -6.14 -7.35 -1.83
CA VAL A 14 -4.79 -7.89 -2.05
C VAL A 14 -3.76 -6.76 -2.14
N ARG A 15 -4.12 -5.66 -2.80
CA ARG A 15 -3.26 -4.48 -2.99
C ARG A 15 -3.79 -3.30 -2.19
N ALA A 16 -4.23 -3.55 -0.96
CA ALA A 16 -4.57 -2.48 -0.02
C ALA A 16 -3.41 -1.48 0.14
N PRO A 17 -3.63 -0.17 -0.05
CA PRO A 17 -2.59 0.84 0.06
C PRO A 17 -2.23 1.05 1.54
N LYS A 18 -1.16 0.39 2.02
CA LYS A 18 -0.72 0.46 3.41
C LYS A 18 0.25 1.61 3.64
N ILE A 19 0.02 2.37 4.70
CA ILE A 19 0.89 3.44 5.17
C ILE A 19 1.94 2.82 6.10
N VAL A 20 3.17 2.76 5.62
CA VAL A 20 4.33 2.31 6.40
C VAL A 20 4.69 3.39 7.43
N PRO A 21 5.28 3.08 8.61
CA PRO A 21 5.62 4.08 9.63
C PRO A 21 6.53 5.23 9.16
N CYS A 22 7.24 5.04 8.04
CA CYS A 22 8.02 6.08 7.40
C CYS A 22 7.18 7.11 6.59
N GLY A 23 5.87 6.90 6.45
CA GLY A 23 4.92 7.74 5.72
C GLY A 23 4.65 7.32 4.26
N HIS A 24 5.40 6.37 3.71
CA HIS A 24 5.17 5.89 2.34
C HIS A 24 3.96 4.97 2.25
N THR A 25 3.20 5.10 1.16
CA THR A 25 2.10 4.20 0.83
C THR A 25 2.59 3.09 -0.11
N VAL A 26 2.46 1.83 0.30
CA VAL A 26 2.88 0.63 -0.45
C VAL A 26 1.76 -0.41 -0.39
N CYS A 27 1.54 -1.20 -1.44
CA CYS A 27 0.45 -2.16 -1.43
C CYS A 27 0.76 -3.35 -0.49
N LEU A 28 -0.27 -3.93 0.12
CA LEU A 28 -0.14 -5.03 1.08
C LEU A 28 0.64 -6.22 0.49
N ARG A 29 0.33 -6.63 -0.73
CA ARG A 29 1.05 -7.69 -1.45
C ARG A 29 2.56 -7.45 -1.52
N CYS A 30 2.99 -6.24 -1.87
CA CYS A 30 4.42 -5.92 -1.95
C CYS A 30 5.10 -5.95 -0.58
N LEU A 31 4.38 -5.55 0.48
CA LEU A 31 4.92 -5.61 1.84
C LEU A 31 4.99 -7.05 2.37
N GLN A 32 4.07 -7.93 1.99
CA GLN A 32 4.06 -9.35 2.38
C GLN A 32 5.07 -10.19 1.60
N GLY A 33 5.40 -9.79 0.37
CA GLY A 33 6.41 -10.47 -0.45
C GLY A 33 7.86 -10.20 -0.02
N GLY A 34 8.08 -9.22 0.85
CA GLY A 34 9.40 -8.90 1.40
C GLY A 34 9.79 -9.83 2.53
N SER A 35 11.05 -10.28 2.53
CA SER A 35 11.62 -11.13 3.60
C SER A 35 11.81 -10.38 4.93
N GLU A 36 11.84 -9.05 4.86
CA GLU A 36 12.13 -8.15 5.98
C GLU A 36 11.04 -7.09 6.07
N THR A 37 10.68 -6.67 7.30
CA THR A 37 9.75 -5.57 7.57
C THR A 37 10.42 -4.22 7.29
N LYS A 38 10.76 -3.97 6.02
CA LYS A 38 11.41 -2.75 5.53
C LYS A 38 10.57 -2.08 4.46
N CYS A 39 10.58 -0.75 4.46
CA CYS A 39 9.92 0.02 3.43
C CYS A 39 10.66 -0.17 2.10
N PRO A 40 10.03 -0.66 1.03
CA PRO A 40 10.70 -0.82 -0.26
C PRO A 40 11.08 0.50 -0.94
N THR A 41 10.50 1.63 -0.50
CA THR A 41 10.77 2.96 -1.09
C THR A 41 11.99 3.65 -0.47
N CYS A 42 12.17 3.53 0.85
CA CYS A 42 13.23 4.26 1.57
C CYS A 42 14.10 3.38 2.48
N ASN A 43 13.90 2.06 2.44
CA ASN A 43 14.63 1.06 3.23
C ASN A 43 14.56 1.23 4.75
N LYS A 44 13.67 2.08 5.27
CA LYS A 44 13.43 2.17 6.72
C LYS A 44 12.77 0.89 7.22
N VAL A 45 13.40 0.25 8.20
CA VAL A 45 12.86 -0.89 8.93
C VAL A 45 11.73 -0.43 9.84
N PHE A 46 10.72 -1.27 10.00
CA PHE A 46 9.60 -1.08 10.91
C PHE A 46 9.26 -2.41 11.59
N ASP A 47 8.67 -2.34 12.79
CA ASP A 47 8.29 -3.52 13.56
C ASP A 47 6.76 -3.59 13.65
N ALA A 48 6.13 -3.93 12.52
CA ALA A 48 4.70 -4.10 12.41
C ALA A 48 4.37 -5.08 11.28
N ALA A 49 3.36 -5.92 11.47
CA ALA A 49 2.89 -6.80 10.42
C ALA A 49 2.27 -5.98 9.27
N PRO A 50 2.55 -6.28 7.99
CA PRO A 50 1.97 -5.55 6.86
C PRO A 50 0.43 -5.43 6.90
N ALA A 51 -0.25 -6.47 7.39
CA ALA A 51 -1.71 -6.49 7.50
C ALA A 51 -2.25 -5.52 8.58
N SER A 52 -1.50 -5.27 9.65
CA SER A 52 -1.90 -4.38 10.75
C SER A 52 -1.61 -2.91 10.49
N LEU A 53 -0.88 -2.60 9.41
CA LEU A 53 -0.65 -1.21 9.00
C LEU A 53 -1.96 -0.54 8.57
N LEU A 54 -2.04 0.76 8.84
CA LEU A 54 -3.16 1.59 8.41
C LEU A 54 -3.24 1.61 6.89
N SER A 55 -4.46 1.52 6.36
CA SER A 55 -4.70 1.71 4.93
C SER A 55 -4.95 3.19 4.64
N ASN A 56 -4.47 3.69 3.51
CA ASN A 56 -4.81 5.02 3.00
C ASN A 56 -6.23 4.99 2.41
N LEU A 57 -7.23 5.21 3.28
CA LEU A 57 -8.65 5.15 2.90
C LEU A 57 -9.01 6.21 1.85
N THR A 58 -8.45 7.42 1.95
CA THR A 58 -8.66 8.48 0.96
C THR A 58 -8.22 8.06 -0.44
N LEU A 59 -7.12 7.30 -0.55
CA LEU A 59 -6.69 6.77 -1.84
C LEU A 59 -7.66 5.74 -2.41
N LEU A 60 -8.26 4.91 -1.54
CA LEU A 60 -9.30 3.94 -1.93
C LEU A 60 -10.59 4.64 -2.38
N GLU A 61 -11.05 5.64 -1.63
CA GLU A 61 -12.25 6.42 -1.98
C GLU A 61 -12.09 7.14 -3.34
N ASN A 62 -10.90 7.67 -3.61
CA ASN A 62 -10.61 8.34 -4.89
C ASN A 62 -10.52 7.33 -6.06
N LEU A 63 -10.13 6.08 -5.81
CA LEU A 63 -10.12 5.02 -6.82
C LEU A 63 -11.54 4.62 -7.22
N GLU A 64 -12.44 4.53 -6.25
CA GLU A 64 -13.86 4.22 -6.48
C GLU A 64 -14.53 5.31 -7.32
N GLN A 65 -14.30 6.59 -6.99
CA GLN A 65 -14.81 7.72 -7.78
C GLN A 65 -14.29 7.74 -9.22
N GLN A 66 -13.07 7.24 -9.48
CA GLN A 66 -12.53 7.12 -10.84
C GLN A 66 -13.16 5.97 -11.63
N GLY A 67 -13.65 4.93 -10.95
CA GLY A 67 -14.36 3.81 -11.57
C GLY A 67 -15.81 4.15 -11.93
N GLU A 68 -16.47 5.04 -11.17
CA GLU A 68 -17.85 5.47 -11.43
C GLU A 68 -17.98 6.51 -12.55
N ALA A 69 -16.89 7.20 -12.89
CA ALA A 69 -16.85 8.24 -13.93
C ALA A 69 -16.50 7.72 -15.34
N ARG A 70 -16.49 6.40 -15.55
CA ARG A 70 -16.05 5.75 -16.79
C ARG A 70 -17.13 4.84 -17.36
#